data_AF-R6MZY0-F1
#
_entry.id   AF-R6MZY0-F1
#
_cell.length_a   1.000
_cell.length_b   1.000
_cell.length_c   1.000
_cell.angle_alpha   90.00
_cell.angle_beta   90.00
_cell.angle_gamma   90.00
#
_symmetry.space_group_name_H-M   'P 1'
#
loop_
_entity.id
_entity.type
_entity.pdbx_description
1 polymer ?
#
loop_
_entity_poly.entity_id
_entity_poly.type
_entity_poly.pdbx_seq_one_letter_code
_entity_poly.pdbx_strand_id
1 'polypeptide(L)'
;MREFKVRNGSYLKSKNKTSDMMYTILIILSFFILFSTYKNGIYPVIKGYGSLYLVFKPLIFVVVASITGLLTEYLYYLIRKNKKSIYELFTENYAIIPGIFLSLVISINTPLYLVILGSIIASLSKVLTGGFGKNKLNPALAGSLFITVIFSSLVGGYLNPYEVDTISSATPLSNMTAGSYVLTYDKLVAPFGSLLNFFFGNIPGAIGETSSLLCIVSFIYLTYKKMIKWRIPVSYVLTVVLISSVICITKDIGLWFILFNILSGGLLFGAVFMATDPVTTPITNTGQLISGVFLGIITMFIRYLTPLPEGVLISILIVNLITILINYLSIKLYNKKIIKILLMFLSTIIALVLGVIISTKVLNKEPDDSFSILSKTKSGNITTYEVMGRGYAGKNSLKLKIVFTSGNISNIELLKSNETYTAIIKDNNYLDKIKNNQNNLDNLDTISGCTYSTKYLKEMVTKTIEDYNK
;
A
#
# COMPACT_ATOMS: atom_id res chain seq x y z
N MET A 1 -23.24 7.87 66.91
CA MET A 1 -23.43 6.95 65.77
C MET A 1 -22.07 6.40 65.37
N ARG A 2 -21.86 5.07 65.38
CA ARG A 2 -20.64 4.48 64.79
C ARG A 2 -20.79 4.54 63.28
N GLU A 3 -19.85 5.17 62.58
CA GLU A 3 -19.80 5.14 61.12
C GLU A 3 -19.69 3.69 60.63
N PHE A 4 -20.75 3.20 59.98
CA PHE A 4 -20.71 1.94 59.26
C PHE A 4 -19.85 2.13 58.01
N LYS A 5 -18.57 1.74 58.08
CA LYS A 5 -17.74 1.61 56.87
C LYS A 5 -18.20 0.39 56.10
N VAL A 6 -19.02 0.62 55.07
CA VAL A 6 -19.34 -0.39 54.06
C VAL A 6 -18.02 -0.82 53.42
N ARG A 7 -17.66 -2.10 53.55
CA ARG A 7 -16.51 -2.67 52.84
C ARG A 7 -16.84 -2.65 51.35
N ASN A 8 -16.35 -1.63 50.65
CA ASN A 8 -16.22 -1.67 49.20
C ASN A 8 -15.16 -2.73 48.87
N GLY A 9 -15.58 -3.99 48.76
CA GLY A 9 -14.73 -5.04 48.23
C GLY A 9 -14.40 -4.70 46.79
N SER A 10 -13.20 -4.20 46.53
CA SER A 10 -12.65 -4.04 45.18
C SER A 10 -12.27 -5.42 44.64
N TYR A 11 -13.29 -6.22 44.31
CA TYR A 11 -13.10 -7.54 43.72
C TYR A 11 -12.65 -7.40 42.27
N LEU A 12 -11.33 -7.32 42.10
CA LEU A 12 -10.47 -8.01 41.13
C LEU A 12 -9.15 -7.22 41.02
N LYS A 13 -8.17 -7.53 41.87
CA LYS A 13 -6.78 -7.18 41.59
C LYS A 13 -6.31 -8.04 40.41
N SER A 14 -6.59 -7.59 39.18
CA SER A 14 -5.91 -8.16 38.02
C SER A 14 -4.43 -7.78 38.08
N LYS A 15 -3.54 -8.71 37.74
CA LYS A 15 -2.10 -8.41 37.63
C LYS A 15 -1.79 -7.42 36.49
N ASN A 16 -2.70 -7.25 35.54
CA ASN A 16 -2.52 -6.38 34.37
C ASN A 16 -3.38 -5.13 34.51
N LYS A 17 -2.73 -3.98 34.71
CA LYS A 17 -3.39 -2.67 34.65
C LYS A 17 -3.34 -2.10 33.23
N THR A 18 -4.28 -1.20 32.93
CA THR A 18 -4.29 -0.42 31.68
C THR A 18 -3.01 0.41 31.52
N SER A 19 -2.47 0.94 32.63
CA SER A 19 -1.17 1.61 32.67
C SER A 19 -0.05 0.73 32.16
N ASP A 20 0.02 -0.52 32.62
CA ASP A 20 1.11 -1.43 32.28
C ASP A 20 1.06 -1.79 30.79
N MET A 21 -0.16 -1.93 30.24
CA MET A 21 -0.36 -2.10 28.80
C MET A 21 0.12 -0.89 28.01
N MET A 22 -0.28 0.33 28.40
CA MET A 22 0.09 1.56 27.68
C MET A 22 1.60 1.83 27.75
N TYR A 23 2.23 1.67 28.92
CA TYR A 23 3.68 1.81 29.04
C TYR A 23 4.44 0.77 28.21
N THR A 24 3.96 -0.48 28.19
CA THR A 24 4.57 -1.52 27.36
C THR A 24 4.50 -1.18 25.87
N ILE A 25 3.36 -0.66 25.41
CA ILE A 25 3.21 -0.19 24.03
C ILE A 25 4.19 0.96 23.76
N LEU A 26 4.27 1.96 24.64
CA LEU A 26 5.19 3.09 24.47
C LEU A 26 6.67 2.65 24.38
N ILE A 27 7.09 1.69 25.21
CA ILE A 27 8.44 1.12 25.15
C ILE A 27 8.68 0.46 23.79
N ILE A 28 7.72 -0.33 23.31
CA ILE A 28 7.81 -0.98 21.99
C ILE A 28 7.91 0.06 20.87
N LEU A 29 7.07 1.09 20.89
CA LEU A 29 7.10 2.16 19.89
C LEU A 29 8.42 2.93 19.90
N SER A 30 9.10 3.04 21.04
CA SER A 30 10.42 3.67 21.10
C SER A 30 11.45 2.94 20.23
N PHE A 31 11.39 1.60 20.11
CA PHE A 31 12.26 0.84 19.20
C PHE A 31 11.98 1.16 17.73
N PHE A 32 10.72 1.39 17.35
CA PHE A 32 10.39 1.83 15.98
C PHE A 32 10.94 3.23 15.68
N ILE A 33 10.84 4.14 16.65
CA ILE A 33 11.36 5.51 16.51
C ILE A 33 12.89 5.48 16.40
N LEU A 34 13.57 4.68 17.21
CA LEU A 34 15.02 4.49 17.14
C LEU A 34 15.46 3.90 15.80
N PHE A 35 14.77 2.86 15.33
CA PHE A 35 15.05 2.26 14.03
C PHE A 35 14.85 3.24 12.87
N SER A 36 13.77 4.02 12.88
CA SER A 36 13.52 5.04 11.87
C SER A 36 14.53 6.20 11.94
N THR A 37 14.97 6.58 13.14
CA THR A 37 16.05 7.58 13.36
C THR A 37 17.35 7.11 12.74
N TYR A 38 17.69 5.82 12.91
CA TYR A 38 18.83 5.22 12.23
C TYR A 38 18.65 5.22 10.70
N LYS A 39 17.53 4.67 10.21
CA LYS A 39 17.28 4.43 8.78
C LYS A 39 17.12 5.72 7.97
N ASN A 40 16.32 6.68 8.44
CA ASN A 40 15.99 7.90 7.70
C ASN A 40 16.86 9.10 8.09
N GLY A 41 17.60 8.98 9.19
CA GLY A 41 18.41 10.06 9.75
C GLY A 41 19.91 9.77 9.65
N ILE A 42 20.40 8.82 10.45
CA ILE A 42 21.83 8.52 10.57
C ILE A 42 22.40 7.94 9.27
N TYR A 43 21.69 6.98 8.65
CA TYR A 43 22.18 6.29 7.45
C TYR A 43 22.38 7.24 6.25
N PRO A 44 21.44 8.14 5.90
CA PRO A 44 21.66 9.15 4.86
C PRO A 44 22.82 10.10 5.18
N VAL A 45 23.03 10.48 6.45
CA VAL A 45 24.18 11.31 6.86
C VAL A 45 25.50 10.59 6.62
N ILE A 46 25.60 9.31 6.99
CA ILE A 46 26.80 8.50 6.72
C ILE A 46 27.09 8.41 5.22
N LYS A 47 26.06 8.43 4.38
CA LYS A 47 26.17 8.42 2.91
C LYS A 47 26.42 9.80 2.28
N GLY A 48 26.47 10.87 3.07
CA GLY A 48 26.75 12.24 2.58
C GLY A 48 25.52 13.07 2.20
N TYR A 49 24.29 12.57 2.41
CA TYR A 49 23.03 13.22 2.00
C TYR A 49 22.26 13.87 3.16
N GLY A 50 22.91 14.13 4.29
CA GLY A 50 22.22 14.41 5.53
C GLY A 50 22.60 15.71 6.25
N SER A 51 21.71 16.13 7.14
CA SER A 51 21.89 17.25 8.06
C SER A 51 21.53 16.80 9.48
N LEU A 52 22.00 17.52 10.49
CA LEU A 52 21.70 17.19 11.89
C LEU A 52 20.18 17.22 12.17
N TYR A 53 19.45 18.09 11.46
CA TYR A 53 17.98 18.13 11.47
C TYR A 53 17.34 16.83 10.96
N LEU A 54 17.86 16.27 9.85
CA LEU A 54 17.34 15.02 9.29
C LEU A 54 17.52 13.84 10.24
N VAL A 55 18.61 13.82 11.03
CA VAL A 55 18.84 12.80 12.06
C VAL A 55 17.70 12.79 13.07
N PHE A 56 17.40 13.95 13.66
CA PHE A 56 16.39 14.05 14.72
C PHE A 56 14.97 14.17 14.20
N LYS A 57 14.74 14.24 12.89
CA LYS A 57 13.43 14.47 12.29
C LYS A 57 12.34 13.49 12.77
N PRO A 58 12.56 12.15 12.81
CA PRO A 58 11.56 11.21 13.35
C PRO A 58 11.18 11.53 14.81
N LEU A 59 12.17 11.87 15.63
CA LEU A 59 11.97 12.20 17.03
C LEU A 59 11.23 13.54 17.20
N ILE A 60 11.58 14.55 16.39
CA ILE A 60 10.89 15.84 16.35
C ILE A 60 9.41 15.65 16.00
N PHE A 61 9.09 14.82 15.00
CA PHE A 61 7.71 14.52 14.62
C PHE A 61 6.92 13.94 15.79
N VAL A 62 7.47 12.93 16.46
CA VAL A 62 6.83 12.28 17.60
C VAL A 62 6.62 13.27 18.73
N VAL A 63 7.65 14.05 19.10
CA VAL A 63 7.60 15.01 20.21
C VAL A 63 6.59 16.13 19.92
N VAL A 64 6.64 16.72 18.73
CA VAL A 64 5.71 17.80 18.34
C VAL A 64 4.27 17.29 18.33
N ALA A 65 4.01 16.12 17.72
CA ALA A 65 2.67 15.52 17.70
C ALA A 65 2.18 15.17 19.12
N SER A 66 3.07 14.65 19.97
CA SER A 66 2.78 14.30 21.37
C SER A 66 2.38 15.51 22.21
N ILE A 67 3.18 16.58 22.14
CA ILE A 67 2.96 17.80 22.91
C ILE A 67 1.67 18.49 22.44
N THR A 68 1.45 18.57 21.13
CA THR A 68 0.22 19.16 20.57
C THR A 68 -1.02 18.38 20.98
N GLY A 69 -0.96 17.05 21.04
CA GLY A 69 -2.07 16.24 21.53
C GLY A 69 -2.37 16.47 23.01
N LEU A 70 -1.32 16.55 23.83
CA LEU A 70 -1.47 16.88 25.25
C LEU A 70 -2.06 18.28 25.46
N LEU A 71 -1.56 19.29 24.75
CA LEU A 71 -2.03 20.67 24.84
C LEU A 71 -3.49 20.80 24.41
N THR A 72 -3.90 20.09 23.36
CA THR A 72 -5.30 20.13 22.90
C THR A 72 -6.26 19.48 23.88
N GLU A 73 -5.92 18.32 24.46
CA GLU A 73 -6.74 17.74 25.53
C GLU A 73 -6.79 18.66 26.75
N TYR A 74 -5.66 19.24 27.15
CA TYR A 74 -5.59 20.17 28.27
C TYR A 74 -6.52 21.38 28.04
N LEU A 75 -6.42 22.04 26.89
CA LEU A 75 -7.27 23.18 26.51
C LEU A 75 -8.75 22.79 26.49
N TYR A 76 -9.08 21.61 25.97
CA TYR A 76 -10.47 21.12 25.95
C TYR A 76 -11.05 20.97 27.36
N TYR A 77 -10.32 20.37 28.29
CA TYR A 77 -10.77 20.20 29.67
C TYR A 77 -10.84 21.53 30.43
N LEU A 78 -9.93 22.46 30.12
CA LEU A 78 -9.96 23.83 30.64
C LEU A 78 -11.23 24.55 30.18
N ILE A 79 -11.58 24.47 28.90
CA ILE A 79 -12.81 25.06 28.33
C ILE A 79 -14.07 24.43 28.95
N ARG A 80 -14.07 23.11 29.18
CA ARG A 80 -15.18 22.41 29.85
C ARG A 80 -15.30 22.68 31.35
N LYS A 81 -14.45 23.56 31.92
CA LYS A 81 -14.39 23.85 33.37
C LYS A 81 -14.17 22.61 34.24
N ASN A 82 -13.65 21.53 33.66
CA ASN A 82 -13.30 20.30 34.38
C ASN A 82 -11.78 20.18 34.36
N LYS A 83 -11.12 20.97 35.22
CA LYS A 83 -9.66 21.11 35.25
C LYS A 83 -9.03 19.78 35.66
N LYS A 84 -8.43 19.09 34.68
CA LYS A 84 -7.55 17.95 34.92
C LYS A 84 -6.12 18.42 35.09
N SER A 85 -5.38 17.77 35.99
CA SER A 85 -3.94 18.00 36.11
C SER A 85 -3.19 17.46 34.89
N ILE A 86 -2.00 17.99 34.61
CA ILE A 86 -1.12 17.46 33.55
C ILE A 86 -0.76 15.99 33.81
N TYR A 87 -0.61 15.64 35.10
CA TYR A 87 -0.35 14.27 35.53
C TYR A 87 -1.50 13.33 35.14
N GLU A 88 -2.76 13.68 35.44
CA GLU A 88 -3.94 12.89 35.03
C GLU A 88 -4.06 12.74 33.50
N LEU A 89 -3.73 13.80 32.75
CA LEU A 89 -3.73 13.75 31.29
C LEU A 89 -2.74 12.72 30.75
N PHE A 90 -1.61 12.56 31.42
CA PHE A 90 -0.58 11.59 31.06
C PHE A 90 -0.94 10.17 31.53
N THR A 91 -1.32 10.00 32.80
CA THR A 91 -1.46 8.68 33.42
C THR A 91 -2.83 8.03 33.26
N GLU A 92 -3.90 8.81 33.14
CA GLU A 92 -5.26 8.28 33.04
C GLU A 92 -5.83 8.42 31.65
N ASN A 93 -5.67 9.60 31.05
CA ASN A 93 -6.21 9.91 29.75
C ASN A 93 -5.28 9.46 28.61
N TYR A 94 -3.97 9.35 28.85
CA TYR A 94 -2.96 9.06 27.84
C TYR A 94 -3.05 10.01 26.64
N ALA A 95 -3.02 11.32 26.91
CA ALA A 95 -3.23 12.37 25.90
C ALA A 95 -2.17 12.42 24.79
N ILE A 96 -0.99 11.84 25.06
CA ILE A 96 0.13 11.83 24.13
C ILE A 96 0.00 10.75 23.04
N ILE A 97 -0.71 9.65 23.34
CA ILE A 97 -0.76 8.46 22.48
C ILE A 97 -1.29 8.74 21.07
N PRO A 98 -2.38 9.52 20.87
CA PRO A 98 -2.85 9.87 19.53
C PRO A 98 -1.77 10.55 18.68
N GLY A 99 -0.98 11.46 19.28
CA GLY A 99 0.11 12.16 18.61
C GLY A 99 1.24 11.22 18.22
N ILE A 100 1.67 10.33 19.12
CA ILE A 100 2.71 9.32 18.83
C ILE A 100 2.28 8.45 17.64
N PHE A 101 1.09 7.86 17.69
CA PHE A 101 0.63 6.98 16.61
C PHE A 101 0.43 7.72 15.29
N LEU A 102 -0.04 8.97 15.31
CA LEU A 102 -0.18 9.78 14.10
C LEU A 102 1.19 10.02 13.45
N SER A 103 2.20 10.36 14.24
CA SER A 103 3.56 10.56 13.73
C SER A 103 4.18 9.30 13.14
N LEU A 104 3.76 8.13 13.63
CA LEU A 104 4.26 6.83 13.16
C LEU A 104 3.69 6.41 11.80
N VAL A 105 2.49 6.88 11.46
CA VAL A 105 1.80 6.50 10.22
C VAL A 105 1.95 7.53 9.11
N ILE A 106 2.19 8.80 9.45
CA ILE A 106 2.33 9.84 8.44
C ILE A 106 3.71 9.80 7.76
N SER A 107 3.77 10.28 6.52
CA SER A 107 5.02 10.43 5.78
C SER A 107 6.03 11.32 6.51
N ILE A 108 7.28 10.87 6.55
CA ILE A 108 8.38 11.58 7.22
C ILE A 108 8.70 12.95 6.59
N ASN A 109 8.30 13.21 5.35
CA ASN A 109 8.50 14.51 4.71
C ASN A 109 7.32 15.46 4.83
N THR A 110 6.29 15.10 5.61
CA THR A 110 5.16 16.00 5.84
C THR A 110 5.60 17.27 6.58
N PRO A 111 5.20 18.47 6.15
CA PRO A 111 5.49 19.70 6.90
C PRO A 111 4.99 19.64 8.34
N LEU A 112 5.80 20.14 9.30
CA LEU A 112 5.50 20.06 10.72
C LEU A 112 4.16 20.70 11.10
N TYR A 113 3.75 21.77 10.43
CA TYR A 113 2.45 22.41 10.70
C TYR A 113 1.26 21.49 10.39
N LEU A 114 1.36 20.60 9.40
CA LEU A 114 0.33 19.61 9.12
C LEU A 114 0.32 18.51 10.18
N VAL A 115 1.49 18.12 10.71
CA VAL A 115 1.57 17.17 11.83
C VAL A 115 0.89 17.76 13.07
N ILE A 116 1.09 19.05 13.35
CA ILE A 116 0.40 19.79 14.42
C ILE A 116 -1.12 19.75 14.19
N LEU A 117 -1.59 20.13 13.00
CA LEU A 117 -3.02 20.11 12.66
C LEU A 117 -3.63 18.70 12.77
N GLY A 118 -2.94 17.69 12.25
CA GLY A 118 -3.34 16.29 12.37
C GLY A 118 -3.46 15.84 13.81
N SER A 119 -2.49 16.19 14.66
CA SER A 119 -2.53 15.86 16.09
C SER A 119 -3.66 16.55 16.85
N ILE A 120 -3.98 17.80 16.47
CA ILE A 120 -5.15 18.53 17.00
C ILE A 120 -6.43 17.76 16.68
N ILE A 121 -6.63 17.38 15.41
CA ILE A 121 -7.82 16.63 14.99
C ILE A 121 -7.87 15.25 15.63
N ALA A 122 -6.73 14.56 15.74
CA ALA A 122 -6.63 13.27 16.40
C ALA A 122 -7.11 13.37 17.85
N SER A 123 -6.56 14.31 18.62
CA SER A 123 -6.90 14.48 20.03
C SER A 123 -8.33 14.98 20.22
N LEU A 124 -8.81 15.86 19.34
CA LEU A 124 -10.18 16.35 19.35
C LEU A 124 -11.20 15.21 19.12
N SER A 125 -10.92 14.29 18.19
CA SER A 125 -11.79 13.13 17.91
C SER A 125 -11.99 12.23 19.14
N LYS A 126 -10.97 12.11 19.99
CA LYS A 126 -11.01 11.38 21.26
C LYS A 126 -11.81 12.12 22.32
N VAL A 127 -11.53 13.40 22.57
CA VAL A 127 -12.20 14.12 23.66
C VAL A 127 -13.66 14.43 23.36
N LEU A 128 -14.02 14.70 22.09
CA LEU A 128 -15.41 14.92 21.68
C LEU A 128 -16.29 13.69 21.88
N THR A 129 -15.72 12.48 21.81
CA THR A 129 -16.45 11.23 22.05
C THR A 129 -16.52 10.84 23.53
N GLY A 130 -15.93 11.64 24.43
CA GLY A 130 -16.02 11.47 25.87
C GLY A 130 -14.70 11.10 26.54
N GLY A 131 -13.58 11.08 25.81
CA GLY A 131 -12.23 10.84 26.33
C GLY A 131 -11.80 9.38 26.27
N PHE A 132 -10.75 9.03 27.03
CA PHE A 132 -10.16 7.69 27.01
C PHE A 132 -11.19 6.59 27.30
N GLY A 133 -11.18 5.53 26.48
CA GLY A 133 -12.11 4.41 26.60
C GLY A 133 -13.51 4.61 25.99
N LYS A 134 -13.79 5.78 25.40
CA LYS A 134 -15.10 6.08 24.75
C LYS A 134 -14.98 6.39 23.25
N ASN A 135 -13.81 6.13 22.67
CA ASN A 135 -13.51 6.43 21.28
C ASN A 135 -14.36 5.56 20.34
N LYS A 136 -15.05 6.19 19.38
CA LYS A 136 -15.74 5.47 18.30
C LYS A 136 -14.80 5.09 17.16
N LEU A 137 -13.76 5.89 16.94
CA LEU A 137 -12.77 5.74 15.89
C LEU A 137 -11.38 5.80 16.52
N ASN A 138 -10.41 5.13 15.90
CA ASN A 138 -9.02 5.28 16.29
C ASN A 138 -8.60 6.76 16.11
N PRO A 139 -8.25 7.48 17.19
CA PRO A 139 -8.04 8.93 17.12
C PRO A 139 -6.86 9.33 16.22
N ALA A 140 -5.76 8.59 16.28
CA ALA A 140 -4.57 8.86 15.48
C ALA A 140 -4.87 8.72 13.98
N LEU A 141 -5.60 7.66 13.61
CA LEU A 141 -6.02 7.45 12.23
C LEU A 141 -7.03 8.48 11.76
N ALA A 142 -7.91 9.00 12.63
CA ALA A 142 -8.83 10.08 12.27
C ALA A 142 -8.09 11.37 11.91
N GLY A 143 -7.08 11.75 12.70
CA GLY A 143 -6.21 12.89 12.39
C GLY A 143 -5.38 12.69 11.13
N SER A 144 -4.86 11.47 10.93
CA SER A 144 -4.12 11.10 9.72
C SER A 144 -5.00 11.10 8.46
N LEU A 145 -6.23 10.58 8.54
CA LEU A 145 -7.20 10.65 7.43
C LEU A 145 -7.44 12.11 7.03
N PHE A 146 -7.72 12.97 8.01
CA PHE A 146 -8.04 14.38 7.78
C PHE A 146 -6.95 15.08 6.97
N ILE A 147 -5.69 14.94 7.38
CA ILE A 147 -4.57 15.57 6.66
C ILE A 147 -4.29 14.92 5.31
N THR A 148 -4.40 13.59 5.19
CA THR A 148 -4.17 12.91 3.91
C THR A 148 -5.25 13.18 2.86
N VAL A 149 -6.49 13.47 3.28
CA VAL A 149 -7.61 13.73 2.37
C VAL A 149 -7.70 15.22 2.04
N ILE A 150 -7.66 16.09 3.04
CA ILE A 150 -7.89 17.53 2.85
C ILE A 150 -6.63 18.23 2.34
N PHE A 151 -5.45 17.84 2.82
CA PHE A 151 -4.17 18.43 2.47
C PHE A 151 -3.30 17.48 1.63
N SER A 152 -3.93 16.65 0.81
CA SER A 152 -3.27 15.60 0.02
C SER A 152 -2.08 16.09 -0.81
N SER A 153 -2.15 17.30 -1.36
CA SER A 153 -1.09 17.92 -2.16
C SER A 153 0.11 18.42 -1.33
N LEU A 154 -0.08 18.62 -0.03
CA LEU A 154 0.94 19.15 0.89
C LEU A 154 1.57 18.06 1.77
N VAL A 155 0.96 16.86 1.82
CA VAL A 155 1.56 15.70 2.49
C VAL A 155 2.79 15.26 1.72
N GLY A 156 3.93 15.19 2.41
CA GLY A 156 5.21 14.85 1.79
C GLY A 156 5.33 13.37 1.43
N GLY A 157 6.35 13.03 0.66
CA GLY A 157 6.69 11.63 0.34
C GLY A 157 7.38 10.88 1.50
N TYR A 158 7.63 9.59 1.27
CA TYR A 158 8.25 8.70 2.26
C TYR A 158 9.76 8.50 2.07
N LEU A 159 10.31 8.86 0.90
CA LEU A 159 11.73 8.65 0.60
C LEU A 159 12.62 9.62 1.39
N ASN A 160 13.74 9.12 1.92
CA ASN A 160 14.78 9.98 2.49
C ASN A 160 15.72 10.52 1.39
N PRO A 161 16.56 11.54 1.67
CA PRO A 161 17.39 12.18 0.64
C PRO A 161 18.32 11.24 -0.13
N TYR A 162 18.85 10.20 0.53
CA TYR A 162 19.69 9.18 -0.11
C TYR A 162 18.85 8.27 -1.03
N GLU A 163 17.67 7.86 -0.59
CA GLU A 163 16.74 7.04 -1.37
C GLU A 163 16.19 7.80 -2.58
N VAL A 164 16.00 9.12 -2.50
CA VAL A 164 15.58 9.94 -3.65
C VAL A 164 16.60 9.91 -4.79
N ASP A 165 17.89 9.92 -4.47
CA ASP A 165 18.97 9.91 -5.48
C ASP A 165 19.28 8.49 -5.99
N THR A 166 19.23 7.49 -5.09
CA THR A 166 19.57 6.11 -5.43
C THR A 166 18.42 5.31 -6.03
N ILE A 167 17.18 5.64 -5.65
CA ILE A 167 15.96 4.98 -6.09
C ILE A 167 15.13 6.02 -6.83
N SER A 168 15.34 6.13 -8.15
CA SER A 168 14.55 7.01 -9.04
C SER A 168 13.11 6.52 -9.26
N SER A 169 12.52 5.85 -8.27
CA SER A 169 11.16 5.30 -8.31
C SER A 169 10.37 5.73 -7.07
N ALA A 170 9.04 5.64 -7.15
CA ALA A 170 8.17 5.95 -6.02
C ALA A 170 8.28 4.83 -4.95
N THR A 171 7.49 4.90 -3.87
CA THR A 171 7.47 3.80 -2.88
C THR A 171 6.95 2.49 -3.50
N PRO A 172 7.23 1.31 -2.90
CA PRO A 172 6.85 0.03 -3.51
C PRO A 172 5.36 -0.08 -3.88
N LEU A 173 4.43 0.43 -3.03
CA LEU A 173 2.99 0.42 -3.35
C LEU A 173 2.61 1.52 -4.35
N SER A 174 3.27 2.68 -4.34
CA SER A 174 2.97 3.73 -5.32
C SER A 174 3.54 3.44 -6.69
N ASN A 175 4.61 2.65 -6.80
CA ASN A 175 5.09 2.08 -8.06
C ASN A 175 4.04 1.16 -8.71
N MET A 176 3.25 0.44 -7.90
CA MET A 176 2.16 -0.39 -8.42
C MET A 176 1.06 0.46 -9.09
N THR A 177 0.64 1.55 -8.45
CA THR A 177 -0.37 2.46 -9.01
C THR A 177 0.19 3.26 -10.19
N ALA A 178 1.45 3.71 -10.13
CA ALA A 178 2.10 4.45 -11.20
C ALA A 178 2.40 3.58 -12.43
N GLY A 179 2.67 2.29 -12.22
CA GLY A 179 2.92 1.30 -13.27
C GLY A 179 1.66 0.69 -13.88
N SER A 180 0.50 1.35 -13.76
CA SER A 180 -0.80 0.86 -14.28
C SER A 180 -1.14 -0.58 -13.84
N TYR A 181 -0.79 -0.94 -12.60
CA TYR A 181 -0.98 -2.28 -12.04
C TYR A 181 -0.28 -3.41 -12.81
N VAL A 182 0.86 -3.11 -13.44
CA VAL A 182 1.78 -4.12 -13.98
C VAL A 182 2.59 -4.72 -12.82
N LEU A 183 2.30 -5.97 -12.48
CA LEU A 183 2.83 -6.65 -11.29
C LEU A 183 4.07 -7.52 -11.62
N THR A 184 5.20 -6.86 -11.90
CA THR A 184 6.49 -7.55 -12.12
C THR A 184 7.44 -7.37 -10.95
N TYR A 185 8.26 -8.39 -10.70
CA TYR A 185 9.27 -8.36 -9.63
C TYR A 185 10.26 -7.20 -9.82
N ASP A 186 10.64 -6.95 -11.08
CA ASP A 186 11.63 -5.93 -11.45
C ASP A 186 11.17 -4.50 -11.17
N LYS A 187 9.86 -4.27 -11.07
CA LYS A 187 9.28 -2.95 -10.76
C LYS A 187 8.94 -2.77 -9.28
N LEU A 188 8.47 -3.84 -8.64
CA LEU A 188 7.93 -3.76 -7.28
C LEU A 188 8.95 -4.10 -6.19
N VAL A 189 9.91 -4.98 -6.48
CA VAL A 189 10.85 -5.50 -5.47
C VAL A 189 12.29 -5.18 -5.82
N ALA A 190 12.73 -5.43 -7.05
CA ALA A 190 14.13 -5.24 -7.45
C ALA A 190 14.70 -3.83 -7.21
N PRO A 191 13.94 -2.71 -7.40
CA PRO A 191 14.46 -1.37 -7.15
C PRO A 191 14.78 -1.12 -5.67
N PHE A 192 14.21 -1.92 -4.78
CA PHE A 192 14.42 -1.87 -3.33
C PHE A 192 15.31 -3.02 -2.84
N GLY A 193 15.97 -3.73 -3.76
CA GLY A 193 16.83 -4.87 -3.51
C GLY A 193 16.09 -6.20 -3.51
N SER A 194 15.68 -6.70 -2.34
CA SER A 194 15.06 -8.02 -2.20
C SER A 194 13.97 -8.03 -1.14
N LEU A 195 13.18 -9.11 -1.08
CA LEU A 195 12.19 -9.31 -0.02
C LEU A 195 12.78 -9.28 1.40
N LEU A 196 14.07 -9.61 1.55
CA LEU A 196 14.75 -9.48 2.84
C LEU A 196 14.89 -8.03 3.27
N ASN A 197 15.05 -7.08 2.33
CA ASN A 197 15.06 -5.66 2.65
C ASN A 197 13.70 -5.18 3.15
N PHE A 198 12.60 -5.72 2.61
CA PHE A 198 11.24 -5.46 3.14
C PHE A 198 11.07 -6.01 4.55
N PHE A 199 11.66 -7.19 4.83
CA PHE A 199 11.60 -7.82 6.14
C PHE A 199 12.37 -7.04 7.22
N PHE A 200 13.60 -6.64 6.93
CA PHE A 200 14.43 -5.85 7.85
C PHE A 200 14.01 -4.39 7.94
N GLY A 201 13.46 -3.85 6.84
CA GLY A 201 12.88 -2.52 6.79
C GLY A 201 13.73 -1.46 6.12
N ASN A 202 14.58 -1.87 5.18
CA ASN A 202 15.39 -1.01 4.34
C ASN A 202 14.59 -0.52 3.11
N ILE A 203 13.32 -0.16 3.31
CA ILE A 203 12.41 0.33 2.27
C ILE A 203 11.83 1.69 2.67
N PRO A 204 11.55 2.60 1.72
CA PRO A 204 10.88 3.86 2.04
C PRO A 204 9.47 3.60 2.57
N GLY A 205 9.10 4.25 3.67
CA GLY A 205 7.81 4.08 4.35
C GLY A 205 7.66 4.99 5.56
N ALA A 206 6.48 4.98 6.20
CA ALA A 206 6.28 5.78 7.42
C ALA A 206 7.11 5.23 8.59
N ILE A 207 7.30 6.03 9.65
CA ILE A 207 8.19 5.70 10.77
C ILE A 207 7.86 4.33 11.39
N GLY A 208 6.57 4.00 11.54
CA GLY A 208 6.10 2.72 12.08
C GLY A 208 6.10 1.55 11.08
N GLU A 209 6.12 1.82 9.78
CA GLU A 209 5.97 0.81 8.72
C GLU A 209 7.29 0.19 8.30
N THR A 210 8.39 0.92 8.51
CA THR A 210 9.70 0.56 7.98
C THR A 210 10.08 -0.89 8.32
N SER A 211 10.03 -1.33 9.58
CA SER A 211 10.47 -2.69 9.95
C SER A 211 9.33 -3.68 10.19
N SER A 212 9.16 -4.62 9.26
CA SER A 212 8.26 -5.77 9.40
C SER A 212 8.70 -6.72 10.53
N LEU A 213 10.01 -6.91 10.72
CA LEU A 213 10.56 -7.71 11.81
C LEU A 213 10.13 -7.18 13.18
N LEU A 214 10.26 -5.86 13.42
CA LEU A 214 9.82 -5.26 14.67
C LEU A 214 8.31 -5.45 14.89
N CYS A 215 7.49 -5.37 13.85
CA CYS A 215 6.04 -5.63 13.94
C CYS A 215 5.76 -7.08 14.39
N ILE A 216 6.45 -8.06 13.81
CA ILE A 216 6.27 -9.48 14.13
C ILE A 216 6.74 -9.79 15.56
N VAL A 217 7.92 -9.31 15.95
CA VAL A 217 8.44 -9.49 17.32
C VAL A 217 7.51 -8.84 18.33
N SER A 218 7.01 -7.64 18.04
CA SER A 218 6.04 -6.94 18.87
C SER A 218 4.72 -7.71 18.99
N PHE A 219 4.23 -8.27 17.89
CA PHE A 219 3.02 -9.10 17.88
C PHE A 219 3.15 -10.34 18.78
N ILE A 220 4.27 -11.08 18.66
CA ILE A 220 4.54 -12.26 19.47
C ILE A 220 4.60 -11.87 20.95
N TYR A 221 5.35 -10.82 21.28
CA TYR A 221 5.51 -10.36 22.65
C TYR A 221 4.20 -9.88 23.28
N LEU A 222 3.43 -9.04 22.58
CA LEU A 222 2.15 -8.49 23.05
C LEU A 222 1.06 -9.57 23.18
N THR A 223 1.07 -10.57 22.30
CA THR A 223 0.18 -11.74 22.38
C THR A 223 0.56 -12.64 23.55
N TYR A 224 1.86 -12.90 23.76
CA TYR A 224 2.38 -13.68 24.90
C TYR A 224 2.00 -13.04 26.24
N LYS A 225 2.14 -11.71 26.36
CA LYS A 225 1.70 -10.94 27.53
C LYS A 225 0.17 -10.81 27.66
N LYS A 226 -0.60 -11.37 26.72
CA LYS A 226 -2.08 -11.32 26.65
C LYS A 226 -2.64 -9.90 26.62
N MET A 227 -1.85 -8.92 26.16
CA MET A 227 -2.28 -7.53 26.02
C MET A 227 -3.15 -7.36 24.78
N ILE A 228 -2.80 -8.08 23.70
CA ILE A 228 -3.51 -8.06 22.43
C ILE A 228 -4.06 -9.46 22.12
N LYS A 229 -5.19 -9.52 21.40
CA LYS A 229 -5.77 -10.77 20.92
C LYS A 229 -5.26 -11.07 19.51
N TRP A 230 -4.76 -12.28 19.30
CA TRP A 230 -4.21 -12.73 18.00
C TRP A 230 -5.25 -12.81 16.87
N ARG A 231 -6.55 -12.88 17.21
CA ARG A 231 -7.62 -13.15 16.24
C ARG A 231 -7.70 -12.13 15.11
N ILE A 232 -7.57 -10.83 15.40
CA ILE A 232 -7.70 -9.77 14.39
C ILE A 232 -6.44 -9.68 13.53
N PRO A 233 -5.21 -9.59 14.09
CA PRO A 233 -4.02 -9.50 13.24
C PRO A 233 -3.88 -10.72 12.33
N VAL A 234 -4.13 -11.92 12.85
CA VAL A 234 -4.01 -13.16 12.07
C VAL A 234 -5.09 -13.25 10.99
N SER A 235 -6.37 -12.96 11.29
CA SER A 235 -7.41 -13.01 10.25
C SER A 235 -7.25 -11.90 9.20
N TYR A 236 -6.72 -10.75 9.58
CA TYR A 236 -6.39 -9.66 8.65
C TYR A 236 -5.25 -10.05 7.70
N VAL A 237 -4.12 -10.54 8.21
CA VAL A 237 -3.01 -11.01 7.35
C VAL A 237 -3.44 -12.20 6.50
N LEU A 238 -4.18 -13.16 7.07
CA LEU A 238 -4.64 -14.35 6.36
C LEU A 238 -5.55 -14.00 5.18
N THR A 239 -6.42 -13.01 5.32
CA THR A 239 -7.29 -12.61 4.20
C THR A 239 -6.53 -11.92 3.08
N VAL A 240 -5.51 -11.13 3.41
CA VAL A 240 -4.61 -10.56 2.40
C VAL A 240 -3.81 -11.65 1.69
N VAL A 241 -3.35 -12.67 2.42
CA VAL A 241 -2.72 -13.88 1.83
C VAL A 241 -3.67 -14.59 0.88
N LEU A 242 -4.92 -14.83 1.28
CA LEU A 242 -5.91 -15.51 0.44
C LEU A 242 -6.19 -14.74 -0.87
N ILE A 243 -6.43 -13.43 -0.78
CA ILE A 243 -6.71 -12.60 -1.96
C ILE A 243 -5.48 -12.52 -2.87
N SER A 244 -4.29 -12.31 -2.31
CA SER A 244 -3.04 -12.27 -3.11
C SER A 244 -2.70 -13.62 -3.74
N SER A 245 -3.04 -14.74 -3.08
CA SER A 245 -2.85 -16.08 -3.64
C SER A 245 -3.75 -16.33 -4.85
N VAL A 246 -5.01 -15.89 -4.81
CA VAL A 246 -5.92 -15.95 -5.98
C VAL A 246 -5.36 -15.15 -7.14
N ILE A 247 -4.81 -13.96 -6.88
CA ILE A 247 -4.16 -13.15 -7.92
C ILE A 247 -2.95 -13.90 -8.48
N CYS A 248 -2.08 -14.48 -7.63
CA CYS A 248 -0.92 -15.25 -8.10
C CYS A 248 -1.31 -16.40 -9.03
N ILE A 249 -2.34 -17.17 -8.69
CA ILE A 249 -2.79 -18.31 -9.48
C ILE A 249 -3.42 -17.88 -10.81
N THR A 250 -4.28 -16.85 -10.79
CA THR A 250 -5.00 -16.40 -11.99
C THR A 250 -4.12 -15.67 -13.00
N LYS A 251 -3.00 -15.13 -12.53
CA LYS A 251 -2.08 -14.29 -13.30
C LYS A 251 -0.68 -14.89 -13.43
N ASP A 252 -0.46 -16.08 -12.91
CA ASP A 252 0.84 -16.76 -12.94
C ASP A 252 1.98 -15.85 -12.43
N ILE A 253 1.70 -15.12 -11.34
CA ILE A 253 2.67 -14.27 -10.65
C ILE A 253 3.34 -15.11 -9.55
N GLY A 254 4.66 -15.02 -9.42
CA GLY A 254 5.41 -15.76 -8.42
C GLY A 254 4.96 -15.46 -6.97
N LEU A 255 5.23 -16.42 -6.07
CA LEU A 255 4.88 -16.35 -4.63
C LEU A 255 5.44 -15.12 -3.90
N TRP A 256 6.46 -14.47 -4.46
CA TRP A 256 7.01 -13.20 -3.97
C TRP A 256 5.92 -12.13 -3.79
N PHE A 257 4.86 -12.16 -4.59
CA PHE A 257 3.78 -11.17 -4.54
C PHE A 257 2.92 -11.27 -3.27
N ILE A 258 2.75 -12.48 -2.73
CA ILE A 258 2.07 -12.69 -1.44
C ILE A 258 2.87 -11.99 -0.34
N LEU A 259 4.18 -12.28 -0.29
CA LEU A 259 5.09 -11.68 0.69
C LEU A 259 5.18 -10.17 0.53
N PHE A 260 5.21 -9.68 -0.71
CA PHE A 260 5.14 -8.25 -1.00
C PHE A 260 3.90 -7.61 -0.35
N ASN A 261 2.71 -8.16 -0.53
CA ASN A 261 1.50 -7.56 0.05
C ASN A 261 1.49 -7.54 1.58
N ILE A 262 2.13 -8.51 2.24
CA ILE A 262 2.23 -8.58 3.71
C ILE A 262 3.29 -7.61 4.24
N LEU A 263 4.47 -7.61 3.63
CA LEU A 263 5.66 -6.89 4.11
C LEU A 263 5.72 -5.44 3.62
N SER A 264 4.85 -5.05 2.69
CA SER A 264 4.81 -3.70 2.14
C SER A 264 3.67 -2.87 2.74
N GLY A 265 3.98 -1.58 2.95
CA GLY A 265 3.08 -0.59 3.55
C GLY A 265 2.85 -0.85 5.04
N GLY A 266 1.95 -0.08 5.65
CA GLY A 266 1.63 -0.16 7.07
C GLY A 266 0.72 -1.32 7.47
N LEU A 267 0.64 -2.41 6.70
CA LEU A 267 -0.29 -3.51 6.98
C LEU A 267 0.02 -4.20 8.32
N LEU A 268 1.27 -4.64 8.53
CA LEU A 268 1.65 -5.31 9.77
C LEU A 268 1.59 -4.36 10.97
N PHE A 269 2.04 -3.12 10.79
CA PHE A 269 1.97 -2.10 11.84
C PHE A 269 0.51 -1.80 12.23
N GLY A 270 -0.35 -1.55 11.23
CA GLY A 270 -1.77 -1.32 11.42
C GLY A 270 -2.49 -2.53 12.04
N ALA A 271 -2.16 -3.76 11.61
CA ALA A 271 -2.72 -4.97 12.17
C ALA A 271 -2.39 -5.14 13.66
N VAL A 272 -1.15 -4.88 14.06
CA VAL A 272 -0.66 -5.17 15.43
C VAL A 272 -0.93 -4.06 16.42
N PHE A 273 -0.92 -2.78 15.99
CA PHE A 273 -1.02 -1.65 16.92
C PHE A 273 -2.31 -0.86 16.81
N MET A 274 -2.98 -0.89 15.65
CA MET A 274 -4.12 0.00 15.40
C MET A 274 -5.45 -0.74 15.29
N ALA A 275 -5.47 -1.89 14.61
CA ALA A 275 -6.65 -2.74 14.49
C ALA A 275 -7.01 -3.45 15.80
N THR A 276 -6.06 -3.53 16.73
CA THR A 276 -6.22 -4.17 18.04
C THR A 276 -6.40 -3.18 19.19
N ASP A 277 -6.74 -1.93 18.89
CA ASP A 277 -7.14 -0.96 19.92
C ASP A 277 -8.34 -1.52 20.70
N PRO A 278 -8.23 -1.74 22.02
CA PRO A 278 -9.30 -2.36 22.82
C PRO A 278 -10.60 -1.54 22.85
N VAL A 279 -10.55 -0.25 22.50
CA VAL A 279 -11.71 0.65 22.58
C VAL A 279 -12.58 0.59 21.33
N THR A 280 -11.97 0.47 20.14
CA THR A 280 -12.68 0.62 18.86
C THR A 280 -13.05 -0.70 18.19
N THR A 281 -12.60 -1.81 18.77
CA THR A 281 -12.65 -3.14 18.16
C THR A 281 -13.75 -4.03 18.76
N PRO A 282 -14.32 -5.00 18.01
CA PRO A 282 -15.35 -5.90 18.54
C PRO A 282 -14.91 -6.69 19.78
N ILE A 283 -15.85 -6.90 20.70
CA ILE A 283 -15.60 -7.55 21.99
C ILE A 283 -15.65 -9.08 21.86
N THR A 284 -16.53 -9.60 21.00
CA THR A 284 -16.77 -11.04 20.86
C THR A 284 -15.70 -11.72 20.00
N ASN A 285 -15.35 -12.98 20.32
CA ASN A 285 -14.33 -13.73 19.58
C ASN A 285 -14.63 -13.87 18.07
N THR A 286 -15.90 -14.07 17.72
CA THR A 286 -16.34 -14.20 16.32
C THR A 286 -16.38 -12.85 15.62
N GLY A 287 -16.83 -11.80 16.32
CA GLY A 287 -16.79 -10.44 15.79
C GLY A 287 -15.37 -10.00 15.46
N GLN A 288 -14.39 -10.37 16.29
CA GLN A 288 -12.96 -10.12 16.07
C GLN A 288 -12.41 -10.81 14.81
N LEU A 289 -12.82 -12.05 14.54
CA LEU A 289 -12.42 -12.75 13.32
C LEU A 289 -13.03 -12.10 12.08
N ILE A 290 -14.34 -11.83 12.13
CA ILE A 290 -15.09 -11.17 11.05
C ILE A 290 -14.51 -9.79 10.76
N SER A 291 -14.21 -8.99 11.78
CA SER A 291 -13.61 -7.66 11.58
C SER A 291 -12.26 -7.74 10.90
N GLY A 292 -11.38 -8.67 11.28
CA GLY A 292 -10.10 -8.83 10.59
C GLY A 292 -10.25 -9.31 9.14
N VAL A 293 -11.26 -10.14 8.84
CA VAL A 293 -11.58 -10.49 7.44
C VAL A 293 -12.02 -9.26 6.64
N PHE A 294 -12.89 -8.42 7.20
CA PHE A 294 -13.30 -7.17 6.56
C PHE A 294 -12.13 -6.19 6.38
N LEU A 295 -11.22 -6.08 7.36
CA LEU A 295 -10.00 -5.27 7.22
C LEU A 295 -9.19 -5.69 5.99
N GLY A 296 -8.97 -7.00 5.80
CA GLY A 296 -8.22 -7.52 4.65
C GLY A 296 -8.91 -7.29 3.32
N ILE A 297 -10.21 -7.58 3.24
CA ILE A 297 -11.03 -7.35 2.04
C ILE A 297 -10.99 -5.88 1.64
N ILE A 298 -11.25 -4.96 2.58
CA ILE A 298 -11.27 -3.52 2.30
C ILE A 298 -9.87 -3.02 1.93
N THR A 299 -8.82 -3.51 2.60
CA THR A 299 -7.44 -3.11 2.28
C THR A 299 -7.06 -3.50 0.85
N MET A 300 -7.36 -4.73 0.44
CA MET A 300 -7.09 -5.20 -0.92
C MET A 300 -7.98 -4.51 -1.95
N PHE A 301 -9.25 -4.26 -1.61
CA PHE A 301 -10.14 -3.46 -2.46
C PHE A 301 -9.52 -2.09 -2.75
N ILE A 302 -9.06 -1.38 -1.72
CA ILE A 302 -8.47 -0.04 -1.89
C ILE A 302 -7.17 -0.11 -2.68
N ARG A 303 -6.25 -1.03 -2.34
CA ARG A 303 -4.94 -1.16 -3.00
C ARG A 303 -5.00 -1.36 -4.52
N TYR A 304 -6.02 -2.04 -5.03
CA TYR A 304 -6.07 -2.45 -6.44
C TYR A 304 -7.22 -1.83 -7.24
N LEU A 305 -8.31 -1.39 -6.59
CA LEU A 305 -9.47 -0.84 -7.28
C LEU A 305 -9.59 0.68 -7.13
N THR A 306 -8.71 1.31 -6.37
CA THR A 306 -8.68 2.76 -6.16
C THR A 306 -7.28 3.31 -6.45
N PRO A 307 -7.12 4.60 -6.80
CA PRO A 307 -5.80 5.19 -7.06
C PRO A 307 -4.95 5.36 -5.79
N LEU A 308 -5.45 5.01 -4.61
CA LEU A 308 -4.73 5.13 -3.36
C LEU A 308 -3.83 3.89 -3.17
N PRO A 309 -2.50 4.06 -3.12
CA PRO A 309 -1.59 2.93 -3.02
C PRO A 309 -1.72 2.19 -1.69
N GLU A 310 -2.20 2.86 -0.63
CA GLU A 310 -2.35 2.30 0.69
C GLU A 310 -3.81 2.30 1.18
N GLY A 311 -4.28 1.16 1.69
CA GLY A 311 -5.66 0.96 2.14
C GLY A 311 -5.84 0.73 3.63
N VAL A 312 -4.76 0.62 4.40
CA VAL A 312 -4.80 0.16 5.80
C VAL A 312 -5.54 1.15 6.69
N LEU A 313 -5.15 2.43 6.64
CA LEU A 313 -5.76 3.50 7.43
C LEU A 313 -7.28 3.57 7.24
N ILE A 314 -7.73 3.60 5.98
CA ILE A 314 -9.15 3.72 5.65
C ILE A 314 -9.90 2.44 6.07
N SER A 315 -9.29 1.27 5.85
CA SER A 315 -9.91 -0.01 6.26
C SER A 315 -10.20 -0.06 7.76
N ILE A 316 -9.25 0.38 8.60
CA ILE A 316 -9.40 0.38 10.05
C ILE A 316 -10.52 1.33 10.49
N LEU A 317 -10.58 2.54 9.90
CA LEU A 317 -11.64 3.49 10.22
C LEU A 317 -13.03 2.99 9.81
N ILE A 318 -13.15 2.37 8.64
CA ILE A 318 -14.43 1.79 8.18
C ILE A 318 -14.86 0.66 9.12
N VAL A 319 -13.95 -0.23 9.52
CA VAL A 319 -14.29 -1.33 10.43
C VAL A 319 -14.62 -0.81 11.83
N ASN A 320 -13.98 0.25 12.32
CA ASN A 320 -14.34 0.90 13.58
C ASN A 320 -15.80 1.41 13.55
N LEU A 321 -16.26 2.00 12.44
CA LEU A 321 -17.65 2.44 12.28
C LEU A 321 -18.64 1.26 12.32
N ILE A 322 -18.29 0.15 11.67
CA ILE A 322 -19.16 -1.03 11.54
C ILE A 322 -19.08 -1.94 12.79
N THR A 323 -18.14 -1.69 13.70
CA THR A 323 -17.94 -2.52 14.91
C THR A 323 -19.18 -2.64 15.78
N ILE A 324 -20.00 -1.59 15.89
CA ILE A 324 -21.28 -1.64 16.62
C ILE A 324 -22.22 -2.68 15.99
N LEU A 325 -22.33 -2.67 14.66
CA LEU A 325 -23.15 -3.63 13.91
C LEU A 325 -22.62 -5.06 14.06
N ILE A 326 -21.30 -5.25 13.98
CA ILE A 326 -20.64 -6.55 14.15
C ILE A 326 -20.90 -7.10 15.56
N ASN A 327 -20.80 -6.26 16.60
CA ASN A 327 -21.08 -6.66 17.97
C ASN A 327 -22.53 -7.08 18.15
N TYR A 328 -23.48 -6.27 17.64
CA TYR A 328 -24.91 -6.60 17.71
C TYR A 328 -25.22 -7.95 17.06
N LEU A 329 -24.72 -8.17 15.84
CA LEU A 329 -24.88 -9.44 15.11
C LEU A 329 -24.23 -10.60 15.86
N SER A 330 -23.01 -10.41 16.35
CA SER A 330 -22.25 -11.47 17.03
C SER A 330 -22.89 -11.91 18.35
N ILE A 331 -23.48 -10.96 19.10
CA ILE A 331 -24.21 -11.25 20.35
C ILE A 331 -25.51 -12.01 20.03
N LYS A 332 -26.30 -11.54 19.07
CA LYS A 332 -27.55 -12.22 18.67
C LYS A 332 -27.31 -13.64 18.18
N LEU A 333 -26.17 -13.86 17.53
CA LEU A 333 -25.76 -15.17 17.01
C LEU A 333 -24.97 -16.00 18.03
N TYR A 334 -24.80 -15.56 19.28
CA TYR A 334 -23.87 -16.18 20.24
C TYR A 334 -24.07 -17.70 20.41
N ASN A 335 -25.32 -18.17 20.49
CA ASN A 335 -25.63 -19.60 20.66
C ASN A 335 -25.76 -20.37 19.33
N LYS A 336 -25.80 -19.69 18.18
CA LYS A 336 -26.06 -20.30 16.87
C LYS A 336 -24.77 -20.68 16.14
N LYS A 337 -24.11 -21.76 16.57
CA LYS A 337 -22.81 -22.21 16.04
C LYS A 337 -22.80 -22.37 14.51
N ILE A 338 -23.82 -23.01 13.92
CA ILE A 338 -23.91 -23.25 12.48
C ILE A 338 -23.91 -21.94 11.69
N ILE A 339 -24.67 -20.94 12.15
CA ILE A 339 -24.76 -19.64 11.46
C ILE A 339 -23.43 -18.89 11.51
N LYS A 340 -22.68 -19.00 12.62
CA LYS A 340 -21.34 -18.38 12.71
C LYS A 340 -20.37 -18.99 11.71
N ILE A 341 -20.40 -20.32 11.55
CA ILE A 341 -19.57 -21.03 10.56
C ILE A 341 -19.95 -20.59 9.14
N LEU A 342 -21.25 -20.55 8.85
CA LEU A 342 -21.75 -20.09 7.54
C LEU A 342 -21.31 -18.66 7.24
N LEU A 343 -21.36 -17.76 8.23
CA LEU A 343 -20.99 -16.35 8.06
C LEU A 343 -19.47 -16.18 7.84
N MET A 344 -18.65 -17.01 8.48
CA MET A 344 -17.22 -17.08 8.19
C MET A 344 -16.95 -17.65 6.79
N PHE A 345 -17.68 -18.68 6.38
CA PHE A 345 -17.52 -19.25 5.05
C PHE A 345 -17.92 -18.25 3.96
N LEU A 346 -19.03 -17.54 4.17
CA LEU A 346 -19.49 -16.48 3.28
C LEU A 346 -18.45 -15.35 3.15
N SER A 347 -17.87 -14.91 4.27
CA SER A 347 -16.84 -13.86 4.22
C SER A 347 -15.56 -14.31 3.51
N THR A 348 -15.18 -15.59 3.64
CA THR A 348 -14.08 -16.17 2.85
C THR A 348 -14.38 -16.27 1.36
N ILE A 349 -15.62 -16.62 0.98
CA ILE A 349 -16.05 -16.62 -0.43
C ILE A 349 -15.96 -15.20 -1.01
N ILE A 350 -16.44 -14.19 -0.27
CA ILE A 350 -16.37 -12.78 -0.71
C ILE A 350 -14.92 -12.38 -0.97
N ALA A 351 -13.98 -12.78 -0.10
CA ALA A 351 -12.56 -12.52 -0.32
C ALA A 351 -12.03 -13.19 -1.61
N LEU A 352 -12.40 -14.46 -1.87
CA LEU A 352 -11.99 -15.17 -3.08
C LEU A 352 -12.55 -14.51 -4.35
N VAL A 353 -13.85 -14.16 -4.35
CA VAL A 353 -14.50 -13.46 -5.47
C VAL A 353 -13.82 -12.12 -5.73
N LEU A 354 -13.50 -11.37 -4.67
CA LEU A 354 -12.77 -10.11 -4.81
C LEU A 354 -11.38 -10.33 -5.43
N GLY A 355 -10.67 -11.41 -5.07
CA GLY A 355 -9.40 -11.77 -5.68
C GLY A 355 -9.51 -11.99 -7.19
N VAL A 356 -10.59 -12.64 -7.65
CA VAL A 356 -10.88 -12.82 -9.08
C VAL A 356 -11.21 -11.48 -9.75
N ILE A 357 -12.02 -10.63 -9.11
CA ILE A 357 -12.32 -9.29 -9.66
C ILE A 357 -11.05 -8.46 -9.79
N ILE A 358 -10.18 -8.45 -8.78
CA ILE A 358 -8.90 -7.73 -8.83
C ILE A 358 -8.04 -8.29 -9.95
N SER A 359 -7.95 -9.61 -10.11
CA SER A 359 -7.12 -10.19 -11.16
C SER A 359 -7.56 -9.74 -12.55
N THR A 360 -8.86 -9.59 -12.82
CA THR A 360 -9.30 -9.08 -14.15
C THR A 360 -8.73 -7.70 -14.49
N LYS A 361 -8.45 -6.83 -13.51
CA LYS A 361 -7.87 -5.49 -13.73
C LYS A 361 -6.34 -5.46 -13.75
N VAL A 362 -5.70 -6.50 -13.23
CA VAL A 362 -4.24 -6.57 -13.07
C VAL A 362 -3.57 -7.07 -14.35
N LEU A 363 -2.41 -6.49 -14.67
CA LEU A 363 -1.58 -6.85 -15.82
C LEU A 363 -0.28 -7.51 -15.34
N ASN A 364 0.18 -8.56 -16.01
CA ASN A 364 1.41 -9.29 -15.61
C ASN A 364 2.58 -9.04 -16.55
N LYS A 365 2.27 -8.42 -17.68
CA LYS A 365 3.21 -7.94 -18.66
C LYS A 365 2.77 -6.52 -18.98
N GLU A 366 3.72 -5.65 -19.27
CA GLU A 366 3.35 -4.36 -19.85
C GLU A 366 2.47 -4.62 -21.07
N PRO A 367 1.36 -3.86 -21.25
CA PRO A 367 0.72 -3.83 -22.54
C PRO A 367 1.81 -3.43 -23.54
N ASP A 368 1.94 -4.21 -24.61
CA ASP A 368 2.92 -3.99 -25.65
C ASP A 368 2.50 -2.76 -26.46
N ASP A 369 2.63 -1.57 -25.86
CA ASP A 369 2.27 -0.27 -26.42
C ASP A 369 3.16 0.08 -27.65
N SER A 370 4.04 -0.84 -28.05
CA SER A 370 4.85 -0.75 -29.26
C SER A 370 4.11 -1.23 -30.51
N PHE A 371 3.02 -1.99 -30.39
CA PHE A 371 2.38 -2.65 -31.53
C PHE A 371 0.87 -2.86 -31.34
N SER A 372 0.08 -2.42 -32.31
CA SER A 372 -1.37 -2.60 -32.36
C SER A 372 -1.83 -2.90 -33.79
N ILE A 373 -2.75 -3.86 -33.95
CA ILE A 373 -3.38 -4.16 -35.23
C ILE A 373 -4.66 -3.32 -35.32
N LEU A 374 -4.71 -2.38 -36.28
CA LEU A 374 -5.86 -1.50 -36.49
C LEU A 374 -6.95 -2.17 -37.32
N SER A 375 -6.57 -2.94 -38.33
CA SER A 375 -7.50 -3.67 -39.17
C SER A 375 -6.84 -4.92 -39.77
N LYS A 376 -7.65 -5.97 -39.93
CA LYS A 376 -7.30 -7.23 -40.59
C LYS A 376 -8.42 -7.54 -41.58
N THR A 377 -8.12 -7.47 -42.88
CA THR A 377 -9.08 -7.77 -43.95
C THR A 377 -8.59 -8.95 -44.76
N LYS A 378 -9.43 -9.98 -44.90
CA LYS A 378 -9.13 -11.19 -45.69
C LYS A 378 -10.04 -11.23 -46.91
N SER A 379 -9.44 -11.19 -48.10
CA SER A 379 -10.14 -11.32 -49.38
C SER A 379 -9.47 -12.44 -50.19
N GLY A 380 -10.08 -13.63 -50.19
CA GLY A 380 -9.51 -14.82 -50.81
C GLY A 380 -8.16 -15.22 -50.21
N ASN A 381 -7.13 -15.33 -51.06
CA ASN A 381 -5.75 -15.67 -50.66
C ASN A 381 -4.93 -14.46 -50.18
N ILE A 382 -5.55 -13.27 -50.11
CA ILE A 382 -4.88 -12.02 -49.69
C ILE A 382 -5.36 -11.64 -48.29
N THR A 383 -4.41 -11.45 -47.37
CA THR A 383 -4.70 -10.90 -46.04
C THR A 383 -3.95 -9.59 -45.86
N THR A 384 -4.68 -8.51 -45.65
CA THR A 384 -4.10 -7.17 -45.43
C THR A 384 -4.21 -6.79 -43.97
N TYR A 385 -3.09 -6.37 -43.40
CA TYR A 385 -2.99 -5.84 -42.06
C TYR A 385 -2.67 -4.35 -42.11
N GLU A 386 -3.39 -3.54 -41.34
CA GLU A 386 -2.91 -2.23 -40.94
C GLU A 386 -2.45 -2.31 -39.50
N VAL A 387 -1.17 -2.01 -39.27
CA VAL A 387 -0.56 -2.06 -37.95
C VAL A 387 0.04 -0.71 -37.60
N MET A 388 -0.07 -0.34 -36.32
CA MET A 388 0.49 0.89 -35.79
C MET A 388 1.42 0.54 -34.63
N GLY A 389 2.57 1.19 -34.61
CA GLY A 389 3.58 0.90 -33.61
C GLY A 389 4.45 2.08 -33.24
N ARG A 390 5.35 1.83 -32.29
CA ARG A 390 6.31 2.78 -31.76
C ARG A 390 7.50 2.92 -32.71
N GLY A 391 8.05 4.13 -32.80
CA GLY A 391 9.35 4.39 -33.39
C GLY A 391 10.17 5.31 -32.48
N TYR A 392 11.20 5.95 -33.03
CA TYR A 392 12.05 6.88 -32.27
C TYR A 392 11.27 8.12 -31.81
N ALA A 393 10.30 8.59 -32.61
CA ALA A 393 9.51 9.79 -32.28
C ALA A 393 8.42 9.56 -31.21
N GLY A 394 8.27 8.33 -30.70
CA GLY A 394 7.32 8.01 -29.62
C GLY A 394 6.28 6.96 -29.99
N LYS A 395 5.23 6.84 -29.18
CA LYS A 395 4.12 5.90 -29.41
C LYS A 395 3.33 6.28 -30.67
N ASN A 396 2.84 5.29 -31.42
CA ASN A 396 2.05 5.48 -32.64
C ASN A 396 2.72 6.32 -33.73
N SER A 397 4.05 6.39 -33.75
CA SER A 397 4.77 7.18 -34.73
C SER A 397 4.85 6.52 -36.11
N LEU A 398 4.66 5.19 -36.18
CA LEU A 398 4.75 4.39 -37.40
C LEU A 398 3.44 3.67 -37.68
N LYS A 399 2.90 3.84 -38.89
CA LYS A 399 1.76 3.07 -39.41
C LYS A 399 2.17 2.32 -40.67
N LEU A 400 2.07 1.00 -40.65
CA LEU A 400 2.39 0.12 -41.76
C LEU A 400 1.13 -0.57 -42.30
N LYS A 401 1.13 -0.84 -43.60
CA LYS A 401 0.22 -1.76 -44.26
C LYS A 401 1.03 -2.95 -44.76
N ILE A 402 0.72 -4.13 -44.25
CA ILE A 402 1.41 -5.38 -44.57
C ILE A 402 0.43 -6.30 -45.30
N VAL A 403 0.78 -6.71 -46.51
CA VAL A 403 -0.05 -7.57 -47.36
C VAL A 403 0.58 -8.94 -47.45
N PHE A 404 -0.19 -9.97 -47.10
CA PHE A 404 0.18 -11.37 -47.25
C PHE A 404 -0.56 -11.98 -48.45
N THR A 405 0.15 -12.75 -49.26
CA THR A 405 -0.39 -13.57 -50.36
C THR A 405 0.13 -14.99 -50.21
N SER A 406 -0.78 -15.96 -50.06
CA SER A 406 -0.43 -17.39 -50.01
C SER A 406 0.67 -17.75 -48.99
N GLY A 407 0.65 -17.12 -47.81
CA GLY A 407 1.58 -17.42 -46.71
C GLY A 407 2.80 -16.50 -46.61
N ASN A 408 3.10 -15.69 -47.63
CA ASN A 408 4.27 -14.80 -47.67
C ASN A 408 3.87 -13.34 -47.74
N ILE A 409 4.73 -12.44 -47.25
CA ILE A 409 4.54 -10.98 -47.37
C ILE A 409 4.81 -10.58 -48.82
N SER A 410 3.78 -10.06 -49.51
CA SER A 410 3.92 -9.51 -50.86
C SER A 410 4.28 -8.04 -50.86
N ASN A 411 3.80 -7.27 -49.87
CA ASN A 411 4.07 -5.84 -49.81
C ASN A 411 4.08 -5.31 -48.37
N ILE A 412 4.97 -4.35 -48.11
CA ILE A 412 5.05 -3.59 -46.87
C ILE A 412 5.08 -2.11 -47.24
N GLU A 413 4.03 -1.38 -46.89
CA GLU A 413 3.87 0.03 -47.22
C GLU A 413 3.82 0.87 -45.93
N LEU A 414 4.59 1.97 -45.91
CA LEU A 414 4.58 2.94 -44.80
C LEU A 414 3.51 4.01 -45.05
N LEU A 415 2.37 3.87 -44.37
CA LEU A 415 1.22 4.77 -44.52
C LEU A 415 1.43 6.12 -43.80
N LYS A 416 2.04 6.09 -42.62
CA LYS A 416 2.30 7.30 -41.82
C LYS A 416 3.59 7.14 -41.03
N SER A 417 4.42 8.18 -41.03
CA SER A 417 5.64 8.25 -40.22
C SER A 417 5.80 9.65 -39.65
N ASN A 418 5.88 9.74 -38.32
CA ASN A 418 6.28 10.96 -37.62
C ASN A 418 7.77 10.92 -37.22
N GLU A 419 8.56 10.05 -37.84
CA GLU A 419 9.98 9.87 -37.53
C GLU A 419 10.86 10.96 -38.15
N THR A 420 11.81 11.48 -37.36
CA THR A 420 12.84 12.43 -37.83
C THR A 420 13.68 11.87 -38.98
N TYR A 421 13.87 10.55 -39.02
CA TYR A 421 14.75 9.85 -39.97
C TYR A 421 14.01 9.08 -41.07
N THR A 422 12.76 9.46 -41.37
CA THR A 422 11.94 8.77 -42.39
C THR A 422 12.60 8.74 -43.78
N ALA A 423 13.35 9.78 -44.14
CA ALA A 423 14.08 9.84 -45.41
C ALA A 423 15.13 8.73 -45.53
N ILE A 424 15.93 8.52 -44.47
CA ILE A 424 16.99 7.50 -44.41
C ILE A 424 16.42 6.09 -44.58
N ILE A 425 15.22 5.82 -44.04
CA ILE A 425 14.53 4.52 -44.17
C ILE A 425 14.11 4.27 -45.62
N LYS A 426 13.62 5.31 -46.32
CA LYS A 426 13.23 5.24 -47.73
C LYS A 426 14.45 5.11 -48.65
N ASP A 427 15.48 5.92 -48.43
CA ASP A 427 16.69 5.93 -49.25
C ASP A 427 17.45 4.59 -49.22
N ASN A 428 17.33 3.84 -48.11
CA ASN A 428 17.94 2.52 -47.95
C ASN A 428 17.06 1.34 -48.43
N ASN A 429 15.85 1.60 -48.95
CA ASN A 429 14.86 0.59 -49.31
C ASN A 429 14.66 -0.47 -48.21
N TYR A 430 14.62 -0.05 -46.95
CA TYR A 430 14.68 -0.98 -45.81
C TYR A 430 13.45 -1.89 -45.72
N LEU A 431 12.27 -1.40 -46.13
CA LEU A 431 11.04 -2.20 -46.14
C LEU A 431 11.12 -3.37 -47.13
N ASP A 432 11.79 -3.16 -48.27
CA ASP A 432 12.04 -4.24 -49.23
C ASP A 432 13.08 -5.23 -48.70
N LYS A 433 14.09 -4.77 -47.95
CA LYS A 433 15.04 -5.66 -47.27
C LYS A 433 14.38 -6.53 -46.22
N ILE A 434 13.41 -5.97 -45.47
CA ILE A 434 12.58 -6.74 -44.52
C ILE A 434 11.75 -7.78 -45.26
N LYS A 435 11.07 -7.39 -46.34
CA LYS A 435 10.27 -8.31 -47.18
C LYS A 435 11.10 -9.47 -47.72
N ASN A 436 12.28 -9.17 -48.28
CA ASN A 436 13.17 -10.19 -48.85
C ASN A 436 13.76 -11.14 -47.78
N ASN A 437 13.87 -10.70 -46.54
CA ASN A 437 14.39 -11.48 -45.40
C ASN A 437 13.29 -11.97 -44.44
N GLN A 438 12.03 -12.06 -44.89
CA GLN A 438 10.88 -12.42 -44.04
C GLN A 438 11.04 -13.75 -43.26
N ASN A 439 11.87 -14.68 -43.74
CA ASN A 439 12.12 -15.98 -43.11
C ASN A 439 13.21 -15.94 -42.01
N ASN A 440 14.04 -14.90 -41.97
CA ASN A 440 15.11 -14.75 -40.98
C ASN A 440 15.38 -13.25 -40.72
N LEU A 441 14.40 -12.60 -40.09
CA LEU A 441 14.47 -11.19 -39.77
C LEU A 441 15.56 -10.89 -38.73
N ASP A 442 15.92 -11.85 -37.88
CA ASP A 442 16.91 -11.68 -36.80
C ASP A 442 18.31 -11.31 -37.32
N ASN A 443 18.70 -11.84 -38.48
CA ASN A 443 19.98 -11.56 -39.13
C ASN A 443 19.99 -10.27 -39.98
N LEU A 444 18.87 -9.55 -40.09
CA LEU A 444 18.83 -8.29 -40.82
C LEU A 444 19.41 -7.15 -39.97
N ASP A 445 20.49 -6.56 -40.47
CA ASP A 445 21.16 -5.42 -39.83
C ASP A 445 20.29 -4.16 -39.83
N THR A 446 20.31 -3.45 -38.71
CA THR A 446 19.72 -2.11 -38.58
C THR A 446 20.55 -1.07 -39.34
N ILE A 447 19.91 0.02 -39.78
CA ILE A 447 20.61 1.11 -40.47
C ILE A 447 21.39 1.96 -39.46
N SER A 448 22.68 2.21 -39.74
CA SER A 448 23.52 3.13 -38.96
C SER A 448 22.94 4.55 -38.98
N GLY A 449 22.78 5.16 -37.80
CA GLY A 449 22.10 6.46 -37.65
C GLY A 449 20.56 6.39 -37.56
N CYS A 450 19.95 5.22 -37.76
CA CYS A 450 18.50 4.99 -37.63
C CYS A 450 18.18 3.67 -36.91
N THR A 451 19.01 3.30 -35.92
CA THR A 451 18.98 1.98 -35.27
C THR A 451 17.67 1.69 -34.54
N TYR A 452 17.12 2.65 -33.81
CA TYR A 452 15.90 2.45 -33.02
C TYR A 452 14.67 2.27 -33.92
N SER A 453 14.45 3.16 -34.89
CA SER A 453 13.29 3.10 -35.79
C SER A 453 13.32 1.83 -36.66
N THR A 454 14.49 1.40 -37.13
CA THR A 454 14.65 0.16 -37.91
C THR A 454 14.45 -1.10 -37.07
N LYS A 455 14.88 -1.10 -35.80
CA LYS A 455 14.59 -2.17 -34.85
C LYS A 455 13.09 -2.31 -34.60
N TYR A 456 12.39 -1.20 -34.36
CA TYR A 456 10.94 -1.24 -34.14
C TYR A 456 10.15 -1.66 -35.40
N LEU A 457 10.57 -1.25 -36.60
CA LEU A 457 9.96 -1.73 -37.85
C LEU A 457 10.07 -3.26 -38.00
N LYS A 458 11.25 -3.82 -37.69
CA LYS A 458 11.48 -5.28 -37.70
C LYS A 458 10.58 -5.97 -36.67
N GLU A 459 10.48 -5.41 -35.47
CA GLU A 459 9.63 -5.94 -34.41
C GLU A 459 8.13 -5.91 -34.79
N MET A 460 7.65 -4.83 -35.41
CA MET A 460 6.27 -4.72 -35.91
C MET A 460 5.95 -5.79 -36.96
N VAL A 461 6.86 -6.03 -37.92
CA VAL A 461 6.65 -7.04 -38.96
C VAL A 461 6.69 -8.45 -38.37
N THR A 462 7.62 -8.72 -37.44
CA THR A 462 7.74 -10.01 -36.75
C THR A 462 6.46 -10.35 -35.99
N LYS A 463 5.93 -9.41 -35.19
CA LYS A 463 4.66 -9.58 -34.47
C LYS A 463 3.46 -9.76 -35.40
N THR A 464 3.49 -9.15 -36.59
CA THR A 464 2.44 -9.34 -37.60
C THR A 464 2.49 -10.73 -38.22
N ILE A 465 3.70 -11.27 -38.47
CA ILE A 465 3.89 -12.66 -38.94
C ILE A 465 3.40 -13.64 -37.88
N GLU A 466 3.73 -13.41 -36.60
CA GLU A 466 3.24 -14.24 -35.49
C GLU A 466 1.71 -14.25 -35.41
N ASP A 467 1.04 -13.11 -35.62
CA ASP A 467 -0.43 -13.06 -35.67
C ASP A 467 -1.02 -13.72 -36.91
N TYR A 468 -0.34 -13.65 -38.06
CA TYR A 468 -0.79 -14.33 -39.28
C TYR A 468 -0.72 -15.86 -39.15
N ASN A 469 0.27 -16.38 -38.40
CA ASN A 469 0.47 -17.80 -38.16
C ASN A 469 -0.42 -18.38 -37.04
N LYS A 470 -1.09 -17.53 -36.25
CA LYS A 470 -2.13 -17.92 -35.28
C LYS A 470 -3.48 -18.07 -35.97
#